data_AF-A0A6V8KFQ7-F1
#
_entry.id   AF-A0A6V8KFQ7-F1
#
_cell.length_a   1.000
_cell.length_b   1.000
_cell.length_c   1.000
_cell.angle_alpha   90.00
_cell.angle_beta   90.00
_cell.angle_gamma   90.00
#
_symmetry.space_group_name_H-M   'P 1'
#
loop_
_entity.id
_entity.type
_entity.pdbx_description
1 polymer ?
#
loop_
_entity_poly.entity_id
_entity_poly.type
_entity_poly.pdbx_seq_one_letter_code
_entity_poly.pdbx_strand_id
1 'polypeptide(L)'
;MTGEKLYTIAEVAVLTGYSRHSIEQDCEDGRVEFTRRGGRERVHKRMTAAQVEALRRYRTEAARPEPRQLTDIEAVVAATQAAQRRPRTRTRRRAA
;
A
#
# COMPACT_ATOMS: atom_id res chain seq x y z
N MET A 1 -16.59 34.88 1.52
CA MET A 1 -15.73 34.04 0.67
C MET A 1 -14.83 33.24 1.60
N THR A 2 -15.20 32.00 1.91
CA THR A 2 -14.32 31.07 2.64
C THR A 2 -13.17 30.72 1.71
N GLY A 3 -12.04 31.39 1.85
CA GLY A 3 -10.83 31.08 1.09
C GLY A 3 -10.33 29.70 1.50
N GLU A 4 -10.61 28.68 0.69
CA GLU A 4 -10.15 27.33 0.95
C GLU A 4 -8.62 27.30 0.96
N LYS A 5 -8.04 26.79 2.05
CA LYS A 5 -6.58 26.79 2.22
C LYS A 5 -5.95 25.79 1.25
N LEU A 6 -5.02 26.29 0.43
CA LEU A 6 -4.25 25.48 -0.53
C LEU A 6 -2.86 25.18 0.02
N TYR A 7 -2.54 23.90 0.10
CA TYR A 7 -1.25 23.38 0.56
C TYR A 7 -0.33 23.09 -0.64
N THR A 8 0.97 23.40 -0.51
CA THR A 8 2.00 22.86 -1.40
C THR A 8 2.20 21.37 -1.17
N ILE A 9 2.77 20.67 -2.15
CA ILE A 9 3.28 19.31 -1.96
C ILE A 9 4.26 19.22 -0.78
N ALA A 10 5.05 20.25 -0.52
CA ALA A 10 5.97 20.29 0.62
C ALA A 10 5.21 20.29 1.96
N GLU A 11 4.18 21.12 2.08
CA GLU A 11 3.32 21.17 3.26
C GLU A 11 2.54 19.86 3.43
N VAL A 12 2.04 19.27 2.33
CA VAL A 12 1.35 17.98 2.37
C VAL A 12 2.28 16.86 2.83
N ALA A 13 3.54 16.86 2.40
CA ALA A 13 4.54 15.90 2.87
C ALA A 13 4.75 15.99 4.39
N VAL A 14 4.83 17.19 4.94
CA VAL A 14 4.93 17.40 6.40
C VAL A 14 3.65 16.96 7.12
N LEU A 15 2.47 17.27 6.56
CA LEU A 15 1.18 16.92 7.16
C LEU A 15 0.91 15.41 7.15
N THR A 16 1.33 14.71 6.11
CA THR A 16 1.01 13.29 5.90
C THR A 16 2.14 12.35 6.31
N GLY A 17 3.37 12.85 6.40
CA GLY A 17 4.57 12.03 6.61
C GLY A 17 5.04 11.31 5.34
N TYR A 18 4.37 11.48 4.20
CA TYR A 18 4.77 10.89 2.93
C TYR A 18 5.92 11.69 2.27
N SER A 19 6.73 11.02 1.46
CA SER A 19 7.80 11.69 0.72
C SER A 19 7.21 12.57 -0.38
N ARG A 20 7.81 13.75 -0.60
CA ARG A 20 7.38 14.69 -1.65
C ARG A 20 7.31 14.01 -3.02
N HIS A 21 8.35 13.23 -3.36
CA HIS A 21 8.43 12.52 -4.62
C HIS A 21 7.26 11.55 -4.83
N SER A 22 6.84 10.81 -3.79
CA SER A 22 5.74 9.86 -3.91
C SER A 22 4.38 10.55 -4.09
N ILE A 23 4.19 11.71 -3.45
CA ILE A 23 2.99 12.54 -3.66
C ILE A 23 3.00 13.12 -5.09
N GLU A 24 4.15 13.57 -5.59
CA GLU A 24 4.27 14.07 -6.97
C GLU A 24 3.92 12.99 -7.99
N GLN A 25 4.42 11.77 -7.77
CA GLN A 25 4.14 10.62 -8.61
C GLN A 25 2.66 10.24 -8.59
N ASP A 26 2.01 10.23 -7.41
CA ASP A 26 0.56 9.97 -7.34
C ASP A 26 -0.26 11.02 -8.12
N CYS A 27 0.19 12.28 -8.11
CA CYS A 27 -0.42 13.33 -8.92
C CYS A 27 -0.16 13.14 -10.42
N GLU A 28 1.02 12.66 -10.83
CA GLU A 28 1.37 12.40 -12.24
C GLU A 28 0.61 11.20 -12.80
N ASP A 29 0.48 10.15 -12.00
CA ASP A 29 -0.30 8.95 -12.32
C ASP A 29 -1.82 9.22 -12.32
N GLY A 30 -2.26 10.42 -11.94
CA GLY A 30 -3.67 10.80 -11.86
C GLY A 30 -4.45 10.12 -10.74
N ARG A 31 -3.75 9.51 -9.77
CA ARG A 31 -4.37 8.83 -8.60
C ARG A 31 -4.92 9.82 -7.60
N VAL A 32 -4.35 11.02 -7.55
CA VAL A 32 -4.73 12.08 -6.61
C VAL A 32 -4.88 13.40 -7.37
N GLU A 33 -6.05 14.02 -7.21
CA GLU A 33 -6.33 15.32 -7.81
C GLU A 33 -5.54 16.44 -7.13
N PHE A 34 -5.17 17.44 -7.94
CA PHE A 34 -4.46 18.63 -7.49
C PHE A 34 -4.91 19.85 -8.27
N THR A 35 -4.86 21.01 -7.62
CA THR A 35 -5.05 22.31 -8.25
C THR A 35 -3.72 22.78 -8.85
N ARG A 36 -3.73 23.07 -10.15
CA ARG A 36 -2.59 23.72 -10.82
C ARG A 36 -2.59 25.21 -10.50
N ARG A 37 -1.49 25.72 -9.95
CA ARG A 37 -1.29 27.15 -9.70
C ARG A 37 0.02 27.61 -10.33
N GLY A 38 -0.04 28.54 -11.28
CA GLY A 38 1.14 29.07 -11.97
C GLY A 38 0.89 29.29 -13.45
N GLY A 39 1.84 29.92 -14.13
CA GLY A 39 1.78 30.20 -15.57
C GLY A 39 2.27 29.03 -16.41
N ARG A 40 2.37 29.25 -17.73
CA ARG A 40 2.85 28.25 -18.71
C ARG A 40 4.25 27.71 -18.43
N GLU A 41 5.11 28.50 -17.78
CA GLU A 41 6.53 28.16 -17.58
C GLU A 41 6.79 27.36 -16.29
N ARG A 42 6.00 27.60 -15.23
CA ARG A 42 6.15 26.90 -13.94
C ARG A 42 4.78 26.63 -13.32
N VAL A 43 4.38 25.37 -13.33
CA VAL A 43 3.13 24.90 -12.71
C VAL A 43 3.43 24.37 -11.31
N HIS A 44 2.91 25.03 -10.29
CA HIS A 44 2.98 24.53 -8.92
C HIS A 44 1.74 23.70 -8.61
N LYS A 45 1.93 22.44 -8.22
CA LYS A 45 0.87 21.57 -7.73
C LYS A 45 0.47 22.01 -6.32
N ARG A 46 -0.82 22.28 -6.11
CA ARG A 46 -1.44 22.65 -4.83
C ARG A 46 -2.57 21.70 -4.51
N MET A 47 -2.84 21.48 -3.23
CA MET A 47 -3.91 20.58 -2.78
C MET A 47 -4.80 21.29 -1.77
N THR A 48 -6.12 21.07 -1.86
CA THR A 48 -7.07 21.47 -0.82
C THR A 48 -7.01 20.50 0.37
N ALA A 49 -7.60 20.86 1.50
CA ALA A 49 -7.70 19.95 2.64
C ALA A 49 -8.42 18.64 2.28
N ALA A 50 -9.48 18.71 1.47
CA ALA A 50 -10.22 17.54 1.00
C ALA A 50 -9.35 16.59 0.15
N GLN A 51 -8.50 17.15 -0.74
CA GLN A 51 -7.58 16.36 -1.56
C GLN A 51 -6.49 15.69 -0.73
N VAL A 52 -6.02 16.34 0.34
CA VAL A 52 -5.04 15.75 1.27
C VAL A 52 -5.64 14.57 2.04
N GLU A 53 -6.89 14.69 2.49
CA GLU A 53 -7.59 13.58 3.13
C GLU A 53 -7.87 12.42 2.15
N ALA A 54 -8.20 12.73 0.90
CA ALA A 54 -8.35 11.72 -0.15
C ALA A 54 -7.03 10.95 -0.40
N LEU A 55 -5.89 11.65 -0.46
CA LEU A 55 -4.56 11.03 -0.57
C LEU A 55 -4.29 10.07 0.60
N ARG A 56 -4.60 10.49 1.84
CA ARG A 56 -4.41 9.64 3.03
C ARG A 56 -5.27 8.39 2.97
N ARG A 57 -6.53 8.53 2.57
CA ARG A 57 -7.45 7.42 2.43
C ARG A 57 -6.99 6.44 1.36
N TYR A 58 -6.64 6.95 0.17
CA TYR A 58 -6.11 6.14 -0.93
C TYR A 58 -4.90 5.31 -0.49
N ARG A 59 -3.93 5.94 0.20
CA ARG A 59 -2.73 5.24 0.67
C ARG A 59 -3.01 4.23 1.78
N THR A 60 -3.99 4.51 2.64
CA THR A 60 -4.42 3.55 3.69
C THR A 60 -5.12 2.35 3.07
N GLU A 61 -5.99 2.57 2.08
CA GLU A 61 -6.69 1.50 1.34
C GLU A 61 -5.72 0.68 0.48
N ALA A 62 -4.77 1.33 -0.19
CA ALA A 62 -3.72 0.65 -0.96
C ALA A 62 -2.74 -0.15 -0.09
N ALA A 63 -2.50 0.30 1.15
CA ALA A 63 -1.68 -0.42 2.13
C ALA A 63 -2.42 -1.57 2.80
N ARG A 64 -3.75 -1.66 2.67
CA ARG A 64 -4.51 -2.78 3.22
C ARG A 64 -4.13 -4.03 2.42
N PRO A 65 -3.41 -5.00 3.00
CA PRO A 65 -3.20 -6.25 2.30
C PRO A 65 -4.57 -6.84 2.04
N GLU A 66 -4.88 -7.11 0.77
CA GLU A 66 -6.02 -7.96 0.45
C GLU A 66 -5.88 -9.23 1.29
N PRO A 67 -6.96 -9.70 1.95
CA PRO A 67 -6.90 -10.97 2.63
C PRO A 67 -6.51 -12.00 1.57
N ARG A 68 -5.26 -12.48 1.65
CA ARG A 68 -4.79 -13.59 0.82
C ARG A 68 -5.73 -14.74 1.13
N GLN A 69 -6.72 -14.96 0.26
CA GLN A 69 -7.43 -16.22 0.25
C GLN A 69 -6.35 -17.25 -0.05
N LEU A 70 -5.93 -17.99 0.98
CA LEU A 70 -5.11 -19.17 0.82
C LEU A 70 -5.84 -20.02 -0.22
N THR A 71 -5.32 -20.02 -1.44
CA THR A 71 -5.86 -20.89 -2.48
C THR A 71 -5.71 -22.31 -1.97
N ASP A 72 -6.69 -23.18 -2.19
CA ASP A 72 -6.67 -24.58 -1.72
C ASP A 72 -5.36 -25.31 -2.04
N ILE A 73 -4.65 -24.88 -3.09
CA ILE A 73 -3.34 -25.36 -3.49
C ILE A 73 -2.28 -25.13 -2.40
N GLU A 74 -2.22 -23.94 -1.78
CA GLU A 74 -1.27 -23.65 -0.71
C GLU A 74 -1.56 -24.45 0.58
N ALA A 75 -2.85 -24.66 0.88
CA ALA A 75 -3.28 -25.49 2.01
C ALA A 75 -2.90 -26.97 1.80
N VAL A 76 -3.09 -27.50 0.59
CA VAL A 76 -2.70 -28.88 0.23
C VAL A 76 -1.17 -29.04 0.25
N VAL A 77 -0.41 -28.07 -0.24
CA VAL A 77 1.06 -28.09 -0.21
C VAL A 77 1.60 -28.05 1.22
N ALA A 78 1.01 -27.22 2.09
CA ALA A 78 1.37 -27.16 3.51
C ALA A 78 1.05 -28.48 4.24
N ALA A 79 -0.12 -29.07 4.00
CA ALA A 79 -0.51 -30.36 4.58
C ALA A 79 0.40 -31.50 4.10
N THR A 80 0.79 -31.50 2.83
CA THR A 80 1.67 -32.52 2.25
C THR A 80 3.10 -32.42 2.83
N GLN A 81 3.62 -31.20 3.03
CA GLN A 81 4.92 -31.00 3.65
C GLN A 81 4.95 -31.42 5.13
N ALA A 82 3.86 -31.20 5.87
CA ALA A 82 3.75 -31.65 7.26
C ALA A 82 3.72 -33.19 7.37
N ALA A 83 3.07 -33.88 6.43
CA ALA A 83 3.00 -35.35 6.41
C ALA A 83 4.37 -36.00 6.11
N GLN A 84 5.21 -35.37 5.28
CA GLN A 84 6.53 -35.88 4.92
C GLN A 84 7.57 -35.79 6.04
N ARG A 85 7.34 -34.95 7.06
CA ARG A 85 8.24 -34.76 8.20
C ARG A 85 8.10 -35.80 9.32
N ARG A 86 7.27 -36.83 9.15
CA ARG A 86 7.18 -37.90 10.14
C ARG A 86 8.48 -38.74 10.16
N PRO A 87 9.17 -38.87 11.30
CA PRO A 87 10.30 -39.76 11.41
C PRO A 87 9.81 -41.20 11.21
N ARG A 88 10.43 -41.92 10.26
CA ARG A 88 10.20 -43.35 10.03
C ARG A 88 10.60 -44.09 11.32
N THR A 89 9.65 -44.38 12.19
CA THR A 89 9.86 -45.29 13.33
C THR A 89 10.28 -46.63 12.76
N ARG A 90 11.57 -46.92 12.90
CA ARG A 90 12.23 -48.14 12.47
C ARG A 90 11.76 -49.27 13.39
N THR A 91 10.70 -49.94 13.01
CA THR A 91 10.20 -51.14 13.71
C THR A 91 11.24 -52.24 13.58
N ARG A 92 12.15 -52.34 14.55
CA ARG A 92 12.96 -53.55 14.76
C ARG A 92 12.00 -54.65 15.22
N ARG A 93 11.50 -55.46 14.29
CA ARG A 93 10.99 -56.80 14.63
C ARG A 93 12.18 -57.61 15.14
N ARG A 94 12.17 -57.87 16.45
CA ARG A 94 13.07 -58.81 17.11
C ARG A 94 12.59 -60.22 16.72
N ALA A 95 13.39 -60.94 15.96
CA ALA A 95 13.18 -62.37 15.74
C ALA A 95 13.52 -63.10 17.05
N ALA A 96 12.63 -64.01 17.45
CA ALA A 96 12.85 -64.99 18.50
C ALA A 96 13.49 -66.24 17.90
#